data_AF-A0A1T5CUQ4-F1
#
_entry.id   AF-A0A1T5CUQ4-F1
#
_cell.length_a   1.000
_cell.length_b   1.000
_cell.length_c   1.000
_cell.angle_alpha   90.00
_cell.angle_beta   90.00
_cell.angle_gamma   90.00
#
_symmetry.space_group_name_H-M   'P 1'
#
loop_
_entity.id
_entity.type
_entity.pdbx_description
1 polymer ?
#
loop_
_entity_poly.entity_id
_entity_poly.type
_entity_poly.pdbx_seq_one_letter_code
_entity_poly.pdbx_strand_id
1 'polypeptide(L)'
;MHRDNLNKLADYLLALPPDYDDFDMGTFCRIPGTEVEYLPQDSVHSCGTVACALGHGPRAGIKPELDEGWRGYCLRQFGLRWWSEEAEWCFSGEWALVDDTPRGAGLRIKWLLDGKPIPDEDELTAITCGPDPLPEKFNYLA
;
A
#
# COMPACT_ATOMS: atom_id res chain seq x y z
N MET A 1 -8.68 -4.03 -12.71
CA MET A 1 -8.16 -2.84 -11.99
C MET A 1 -9.20 -1.72 -11.97
N HIS A 2 -9.49 -1.16 -10.79
CA HIS A 2 -10.39 -0.03 -10.57
C HIS A 2 -9.56 1.25 -10.41
N ARG A 3 -9.32 1.91 -11.54
CA ARG A 3 -8.37 3.03 -11.65
C ARG A 3 -8.74 4.22 -10.75
N ASP A 4 -10.02 4.54 -10.63
CA ASP A 4 -10.47 5.70 -9.85
C ASP A 4 -10.19 5.53 -8.35
N ASN A 5 -10.42 4.34 -7.79
CA ASN A 5 -10.15 4.04 -6.39
C ASN A 5 -8.64 3.99 -6.10
N LEU A 6 -7.85 3.42 -7.01
CA LEU A 6 -6.39 3.46 -6.91
C LEU A 6 -5.87 4.89 -6.96
N ASN A 7 -6.39 5.71 -7.89
CA ASN A 7 -6.00 7.10 -8.00
C ASN A 7 -6.36 7.88 -6.73
N LYS A 8 -7.55 7.66 -6.18
CA LYS A 8 -8.01 8.26 -4.93
C LYS A 8 -7.13 7.88 -3.74
N LEU A 9 -6.74 6.61 -3.64
CA LEU A 9 -5.80 6.14 -2.60
C LEU A 9 -4.43 6.79 -2.78
N ALA A 10 -3.91 6.83 -4.01
CA ALA A 10 -2.62 7.47 -4.29
C ALA A 10 -2.62 8.96 -3.93
N ASP A 11 -3.66 9.70 -4.32
CA ASP A 11 -3.79 11.12 -3.99
C ASP A 11 -3.88 11.34 -2.48
N TYR A 12 -4.60 10.47 -1.76
CA TYR A 12 -4.65 10.50 -0.29
C TYR A 12 -3.26 10.27 0.33
N LEU A 13 -2.55 9.23 -0.11
CA LEU A 13 -1.22 8.88 0.43
C LEU A 13 -0.18 9.97 0.15
N LEU A 14 -0.23 10.59 -1.03
CA LEU A 14 0.66 11.71 -1.41
C LEU A 14 0.36 12.99 -0.64
N ALA A 15 -0.85 13.15 -0.11
CA ALA A 15 -1.26 14.31 0.67
C ALA A 15 -0.98 14.15 2.17
N LEU A 16 -0.54 12.97 2.63
CA LEU A 16 -0.18 12.76 4.02
C LEU A 16 1.09 13.55 4.40
N PRO A 17 1.22 13.95 5.68
CA PRO A 17 2.42 14.62 6.17
C PRO A 17 3.68 13.76 5.98
N PRO A 18 4.87 14.36 5.78
CA PRO A 18 6.13 13.63 5.76
C PRO A 18 6.47 12.92 7.08
N ASP A 19 5.96 13.44 8.20
CA ASP A 19 6.10 12.92 9.57
C ASP A 19 4.87 12.12 10.01
N TYR A 20 4.17 11.48 9.06
CA TYR A 20 3.01 10.66 9.36
C TYR A 20 3.45 9.30 9.93
N ASP A 21 3.44 9.21 11.26
CA ASP A 21 3.88 8.02 12.03
C ASP A 21 2.94 6.81 11.92
N ASP A 22 1.77 7.01 11.32
CA ASP A 22 0.69 6.05 11.20
C ASP A 22 0.84 5.23 9.89
N PHE A 23 2.05 4.85 9.48
CA PHE A 23 2.27 4.10 8.24
C PHE A 23 3.43 3.10 8.38
N ASP A 24 3.17 1.86 7.99
CA ASP A 24 4.15 0.76 7.97
C ASP A 24 3.67 -0.26 6.93
N MET A 25 4.42 -0.53 5.88
CA MET A 25 4.05 -1.46 4.82
C MET A 25 4.09 -2.92 5.28
N GLY A 26 4.92 -3.25 6.27
CA GLY A 26 5.29 -4.60 6.64
C GLY A 26 4.23 -5.36 7.41
N THR A 27 3.33 -4.65 8.11
CA THR A 27 2.26 -5.32 8.87
C THR A 27 0.93 -4.58 8.75
N PHE A 28 -0.19 -5.30 8.85
CA PHE A 28 -1.48 -4.68 9.15
C PHE A 28 -1.60 -4.44 10.65
N CYS A 29 -2.30 -3.38 11.06
CA CYS A 29 -2.52 -3.13 12.49
C CYS A 29 -3.36 -4.25 13.11
N ARG A 30 -2.96 -4.66 14.31
CA ARG A 30 -3.61 -5.73 15.09
C ARG A 30 -4.39 -5.18 16.26
N ILE A 31 -5.45 -5.89 16.64
CA ILE A 31 -6.22 -5.60 17.85
C ILE A 31 -5.29 -5.76 19.06
N PRO A 32 -5.16 -4.74 19.93
CA PRO A 32 -4.24 -4.76 21.07
C PRO A 32 -4.40 -6.02 21.93
N GLY A 33 -3.26 -6.68 22.21
CA GLY A 33 -3.22 -7.90 23.02
C GLY A 33 -3.62 -9.18 22.28
N THR A 34 -3.76 -9.14 20.95
CA THR A 34 -4.08 -10.29 20.11
C THR A 34 -3.23 -10.36 18.85
N GLU A 35 -3.24 -11.50 18.18
CA GLU A 35 -2.65 -11.68 16.84
C GLU A 35 -3.63 -11.34 15.69
N VAL A 36 -4.82 -10.83 16.01
CA VAL A 36 -5.89 -10.58 15.04
C VAL A 36 -5.74 -9.21 14.43
N GLU A 37 -5.69 -9.13 13.10
CA GLU A 37 -5.67 -7.88 12.35
C GLU A 37 -7.03 -7.17 12.41
N TYR A 38 -7.03 -5.84 12.38
CA TYR A 38 -8.26 -5.07 12.15
C TYR A 38 -8.83 -5.40 10.78
N LEU A 39 -10.16 -5.48 10.68
CA LEU A 39 -10.82 -5.58 9.39
C LEU A 39 -10.87 -4.20 8.71
N PRO A 40 -10.98 -4.16 7.37
CA PRO A 40 -11.25 -2.97 6.59
C PRO A 40 -12.27 -2.02 7.22
N GLN A 41 -13.42 -2.51 7.71
CA GLN A 41 -14.44 -1.63 8.30
C GLN A 41 -14.01 -0.97 9.63
N ASP A 42 -13.09 -1.58 10.36
CA ASP A 42 -12.63 -1.10 11.67
C ASP A 42 -11.46 -0.12 11.56
N SER A 43 -10.87 0.01 10.37
CA SER A 43 -9.75 0.92 10.05
C SER A 43 -10.06 2.42 10.21
N VAL A 44 -11.32 2.75 10.47
CA VAL A 44 -11.83 4.12 10.73
C VAL A 44 -11.65 4.52 12.21
N HIS A 45 -11.25 3.59 13.11
CA HIS A 45 -11.09 3.89 14.53
C HIS A 45 -9.89 4.77 14.89
N SER A 46 -10.06 5.56 15.95
CA SER A 46 -9.10 6.53 16.50
C SER A 46 -7.90 5.91 17.22
N CYS A 47 -7.84 4.58 17.38
CA CYS A 47 -6.62 3.90 17.82
C CYS A 47 -5.58 3.72 16.69
N GLY A 48 -5.87 4.18 15.48
CA GLY A 48 -4.86 5.01 14.82
C GLY A 48 -4.48 4.63 13.42
N THR A 49 -4.56 3.37 12.96
CA THR A 49 -4.36 3.09 11.53
C THR A 49 -4.60 1.65 11.15
N VAL A 50 -4.74 1.40 9.85
CA VAL A 50 -4.35 0.11 9.29
C VAL A 50 -3.09 0.36 8.49
N ALA A 51 -2.00 -0.18 9.02
CA ALA A 51 -0.72 -0.22 8.38
C ALA A 51 -0.79 -0.96 7.02
N CYS A 52 0.11 -0.55 6.13
CA CYS A 52 0.21 -0.65 4.68
C CYS A 52 -0.68 0.32 3.87
N ALA A 53 -0.29 0.54 2.62
CA ALA A 53 -1.01 1.40 1.70
C ALA A 53 -2.47 0.96 1.46
N LEU A 54 -2.75 -0.35 1.42
CA LEU A 54 -4.11 -0.86 1.30
C LEU A 54 -4.98 -0.48 2.51
N GLY A 55 -4.41 -0.52 3.71
CA GLY A 55 -5.06 -0.18 4.97
C GLY A 55 -5.56 1.26 5.04
N HIS A 56 -4.97 2.14 4.24
CA HIS A 56 -5.39 3.54 4.12
C HIS A 56 -6.57 3.77 3.17
N GLY A 57 -7.01 2.75 2.42
CA GLY A 57 -8.16 2.85 1.50
C GLY A 57 -9.43 3.41 2.16
N PRO A 58 -9.87 2.88 3.32
CA PRO A 58 -11.06 3.39 4.00
C PRO A 58 -10.92 4.85 4.46
N ARG A 59 -9.72 5.30 4.86
CA ARG A 59 -9.44 6.70 5.19
C ARG A 59 -9.44 7.62 3.97
N ALA A 60 -9.04 7.09 2.81
CA ALA A 60 -9.27 7.74 1.52
C ALA A 60 -10.77 7.75 1.12
N GLY A 61 -11.68 7.28 1.98
CA GLY A 61 -13.12 7.25 1.75
C GLY A 61 -13.56 6.17 0.78
N ILE A 62 -12.79 5.09 0.63
CA ILE A 62 -13.11 3.93 -0.19
C ILE A 62 -13.74 2.89 0.73
N LYS A 63 -15.07 2.74 0.65
CA LYS A 63 -15.83 2.08 1.71
C LYS A 63 -15.68 0.56 1.69
N PRO A 64 -15.21 -0.07 2.78
CA PRO A 64 -15.26 -1.53 2.91
C PRO A 64 -16.71 -2.02 3.06
N GLU A 65 -16.91 -3.31 2.82
CA GLU A 65 -18.14 -4.01 3.21
C GLU A 65 -18.03 -4.55 4.64
N LEU A 66 -19.17 -4.87 5.25
CA LEU A 66 -19.20 -5.48 6.58
C LEU A 66 -18.58 -6.89 6.52
N ASP A 67 -17.72 -7.21 7.48
CA ASP A 67 -17.02 -8.50 7.60
C ASP A 67 -16.14 -8.86 6.40
N GLU A 68 -15.77 -7.87 5.59
CA GLU A 68 -14.88 -8.05 4.45
C GLU A 68 -13.42 -8.19 4.91
N GLY A 69 -12.71 -9.21 4.46
CA GLY A 69 -11.26 -9.33 4.69
C GLY A 69 -10.43 -8.49 3.70
N TRP A 70 -9.17 -8.22 4.02
CA TRP A 70 -8.25 -7.42 3.18
C TRP A 70 -8.13 -7.94 1.74
N ARG A 71 -8.13 -9.25 1.55
CA ARG A 71 -8.09 -9.87 0.21
C ARG A 71 -9.32 -9.53 -0.63
N GLY A 72 -10.51 -9.60 -0.01
CA GLY A 72 -11.78 -9.24 -0.64
C GLY A 72 -11.82 -7.76 -0.96
N TYR A 73 -11.43 -6.94 0.02
CA TYR A 73 -11.35 -5.49 -0.12
C TYR A 73 -10.42 -5.07 -1.26
N CYS A 74 -9.24 -5.66 -1.36
CA CYS A 74 -8.27 -5.39 -2.43
C CYS A 74 -8.86 -5.66 -3.82
N LEU A 75 -9.43 -6.85 -3.99
CA LEU A 75 -10.03 -7.26 -5.26
C LEU A 75 -11.25 -6.41 -5.60
N ARG A 76 -12.16 -6.19 -4.65
CA ARG A 76 -13.43 -5.49 -4.90
C ARG A 76 -13.24 -4.00 -5.10
N GLN A 77 -12.35 -3.36 -4.33
CA GLN A 77 -12.18 -1.91 -4.41
C GLN A 77 -11.14 -1.48 -5.42
N PHE A 78 -10.05 -2.23 -5.57
CA PHE A 78 -8.95 -1.84 -6.47
C PHE A 78 -8.87 -2.71 -7.73
N GLY A 79 -9.65 -3.79 -7.80
CA GLY A 79 -9.62 -4.69 -8.94
C GLY A 79 -8.28 -5.37 -9.12
N LEU A 80 -7.52 -5.54 -8.02
CA LEU A 80 -6.21 -6.19 -7.97
C LEU A 80 -6.37 -7.49 -7.18
N ARG A 81 -5.94 -8.61 -7.78
CA ARG A 81 -5.99 -9.90 -7.10
C ARG A 81 -4.88 -9.94 -6.06
N TRP A 82 -5.15 -10.45 -4.87
CA TRP A 82 -4.11 -10.68 -3.87
C TRP A 82 -2.97 -11.53 -4.47
N TRP A 83 -1.71 -11.17 -4.21
CA TRP A 83 -0.51 -11.77 -4.82
C TRP A 83 -0.39 -11.66 -6.36
N SER A 84 -1.17 -10.79 -7.01
CA SER A 84 -0.83 -10.39 -8.39
C SER A 84 0.39 -9.46 -8.36
N GLU A 85 1.14 -9.41 -9.46
CA GLU A 85 2.27 -8.49 -9.60
C GLU A 85 1.87 -7.04 -9.29
N GLU A 86 0.68 -6.63 -9.74
CA GLU A 86 0.15 -5.29 -9.48
C GLU A 86 -0.16 -5.06 -8.00
N ALA A 87 -0.70 -6.07 -7.31
CA ALA A 87 -0.98 -5.99 -5.88
C ALA A 87 0.30 -6.00 -5.05
N GLU A 88 1.29 -6.83 -5.40
CA GLU A 88 2.59 -6.85 -4.74
C GLU A 88 3.32 -5.52 -4.94
N TRP A 89 3.35 -5.02 -6.18
CA TRP A 89 3.94 -3.71 -6.47
C TRP A 89 3.32 -2.59 -5.63
N CYS A 90 2.00 -2.57 -5.47
CA CYS A 90 1.34 -1.48 -4.73
C CYS A 90 1.34 -1.69 -3.21
N PHE A 91 1.22 -2.93 -2.74
CA PHE A 91 0.76 -3.24 -1.38
C PHE A 91 1.61 -4.29 -0.64
N SER A 92 2.70 -4.79 -1.25
CA SER A 92 3.54 -5.80 -0.57
C SER A 92 4.16 -5.25 0.71
N GLY A 93 4.27 -6.11 1.71
CA GLY A 93 4.96 -5.77 2.96
C GLY A 93 6.47 -5.64 2.80
N GLU A 94 7.05 -6.18 1.72
CA GLU A 94 8.48 -6.06 1.44
C GLU A 94 8.93 -4.61 1.24
N TRP A 95 8.00 -3.71 0.87
CA TRP A 95 8.29 -2.28 0.77
C TRP A 95 8.74 -1.65 2.09
N ALA A 96 8.44 -2.25 3.24
CA ALA A 96 8.93 -1.77 4.54
C ALA A 96 10.47 -1.79 4.64
N LEU A 97 11.13 -2.63 3.84
CA LEU A 97 12.59 -2.73 3.80
C LEU A 97 13.24 -1.73 2.84
N VAL A 98 12.44 -1.01 2.04
CA VAL A 98 12.90 -0.19 0.91
C VAL A 98 12.47 1.25 1.03
N ASP A 99 11.15 1.43 1.10
CA ASP A 99 10.45 2.70 1.03
C ASP A 99 9.12 2.51 1.74
N ASP A 100 9.25 2.63 3.06
CA ASP A 100 8.15 2.55 4.01
C ASP A 100 7.46 3.90 4.22
N THR A 101 7.29 4.66 3.12
CA THR A 101 6.65 5.97 3.20
C THR A 101 5.29 5.97 2.51
N PRO A 102 4.31 6.73 3.03
CA PRO A 102 3.03 6.90 2.34
C PRO A 102 3.23 7.50 0.94
N ARG A 103 4.15 8.47 0.82
CA ARG A 103 4.51 9.10 -0.44
C ARG A 103 4.97 8.05 -1.46
N GLY A 104 5.90 7.19 -1.05
CA GLY A 104 6.41 6.07 -1.82
C GLY A 104 5.33 5.16 -2.37
N ALA A 105 4.44 4.69 -1.50
CA ALA A 105 3.31 3.86 -1.89
C ALA A 105 2.36 4.57 -2.87
N GLY A 106 2.07 5.86 -2.63
CA GLY A 106 1.27 6.67 -3.54
C GLY A 106 1.89 6.76 -4.94
N LEU A 107 3.21 6.93 -5.03
CA LEU A 107 3.94 6.98 -6.29
C LEU A 107 3.99 5.64 -7.02
N ARG A 108 4.11 4.51 -6.30
CA ARG A 108 4.00 3.17 -6.90
C ARG A 108 2.63 2.94 -7.53
N ILE A 109 1.56 3.37 -6.87
CA ILE A 109 0.21 3.29 -7.44
C ILE A 109 0.11 4.17 -8.69
N LYS A 110 0.64 5.40 -8.67
CA LYS A 110 0.65 6.27 -9.87
C LYS A 110 1.44 5.64 -11.02
N TRP A 111 2.60 5.03 -10.73
CA TRP A 111 3.41 4.30 -11.71
C TRP A 111 2.61 3.20 -12.42
N LEU A 112 1.89 2.38 -11.64
CA LEU A 112 1.01 1.36 -12.18
C LEU A 112 -0.11 1.97 -13.03
N LEU A 113 -0.73 3.05 -12.57
CA LEU A 113 -1.81 3.74 -13.29
C LEU A 113 -1.34 4.35 -14.61
N ASP A 114 -0.10 4.83 -14.68
CA ASP A 114 0.55 5.34 -15.90
C ASP A 114 0.84 4.22 -16.92
N GLY A 115 0.61 2.95 -16.56
CA GLY A 115 0.87 1.80 -17.43
C GLY A 115 2.35 1.50 -17.61
N LYS A 116 3.19 1.97 -16.67
CA LYS A 116 4.61 1.67 -16.67
C LYS A 116 4.83 0.22 -16.24
N PRO A 117 5.83 -0.47 -16.83
CA PRO A 117 6.11 -1.85 -16.46
C PRO A 117 6.52 -1.93 -14.99
N ILE A 118 6.01 -2.97 -14.32
CA ILE A 118 6.51 -3.39 -13.01
C ILE A 118 7.88 -4.03 -13.25
N PRO A 119 8.90 -3.74 -12.42
CA PRO A 119 10.21 -4.33 -12.57
C PRO A 119 10.11 -5.85 -12.41
N ASP A 120 10.96 -6.61 -13.10
CA ASP A 120 10.99 -8.06 -12.93
C ASP A 120 11.53 -8.45 -11.54
N GLU A 121 11.52 -9.74 -11.22
CA GLU A 121 11.93 -10.26 -9.91
C GLU A 121 13.39 -9.91 -9.55
N ASP A 122 14.29 -9.87 -10.54
CA ASP A 122 15.69 -9.49 -10.32
C ASP A 122 15.81 -7.99 -10.01
N GLU A 123 15.08 -7.15 -10.75
CA GLU A 123 15.01 -5.71 -10.51
C GLU A 123 14.31 -5.38 -9.17
N LEU A 124 13.24 -6.09 -8.82
CA LEU A 124 12.55 -5.97 -7.54
C LEU A 124 13.45 -6.40 -6.39
N THR A 125 14.19 -7.51 -6.53
CA THR A 125 15.14 -7.96 -5.50
C THR A 125 16.27 -6.96 -5.31
N ALA A 126 16.77 -6.36 -6.39
CA ALA A 126 17.76 -5.28 -6.30
C ALA A 126 17.22 -4.05 -5.58
N ILE A 127 15.94 -3.72 -5.78
CA ILE A 127 15.23 -2.66 -5.07
C ILE A 127 14.99 -3.04 -3.60
N THR A 128 14.64 -4.29 -3.30
CA THR A 128 14.18 -4.72 -1.98
C THR A 128 15.22 -5.23 -1.01
N CYS A 129 16.36 -5.71 -1.52
CA CYS A 129 17.37 -6.40 -0.73
C CYS A 129 18.81 -5.83 -0.90
N GLY A 130 18.98 -4.75 -1.66
CA GLY A 130 20.30 -4.17 -1.96
C GLY A 130 20.69 -3.02 -1.01
N PRO A 131 21.99 -2.89 -0.63
CA PRO A 131 22.52 -1.66 -0.03
C PRO A 131 22.75 -0.54 -1.05
N ASP A 132 22.50 -0.82 -2.33
CA ASP A 132 22.77 0.09 -3.43
C ASP A 132 21.64 1.12 -3.58
N PRO A 133 21.95 2.36 -4.02
CA PRO A 133 20.94 3.36 -4.29
C PRO A 133 19.89 2.83 -5.28
N LEU A 134 18.61 3.19 -5.06
CA LEU A 134 17.55 2.88 -6.01
C LEU A 134 17.99 3.27 -7.42
N PRO A 135 17.76 2.40 -8.45
CA PRO A 135 18.07 2.75 -9.82
C PRO A 135 17.45 4.10 -10.18
N GLU A 136 18.12 4.90 -11.01
CA GLU A 136 17.71 6.29 -11.28
C GLU A 136 16.25 6.43 -11.75
N LYS A 137 15.76 5.42 -12.48
CA LYS A 137 14.36 5.31 -12.91
C LYS A 137 13.36 5.24 -11.74
N PHE A 138 13.79 4.89 -10.53
CA PHE A 138 13.05 4.79 -9.27
C PHE A 138 13.44 5.85 -8.24
N ASN A 139 14.30 6.81 -8.56
CA ASN A 139 14.68 7.91 -7.63
C ASN A 139 13.50 8.76 -7.16
N TYR A 140 12.36 8.69 -7.85
CA TYR A 140 11.14 9.36 -7.39
C TYR A 140 10.53 8.70 -6.13
N LEU A 141 10.89 7.44 -5.86
CA LEU A 141 10.55 6.66 -4.65
C LEU A 141 11.54 6.89 -3.49
N ALA A 142 12.67 7.57 -3.72
CA ALA A 142 13.64 7.95 -2.70
C ALA A 142 13.26 9.25 -1.97
#